data_AF-A0A947K9R9-F1
#
_entry.id   AF-A0A947K9R9-F1
#
_cell.length_a   1.000
_cell.length_b   1.000
_cell.length_c   1.000
_cell.angle_alpha   90.00
_cell.angle_beta   90.00
_cell.angle_gamma   90.00
#
_symmetry.space_group_name_H-M   'P 1'
#
loop_
_entity.id
_entity.type
_entity.pdbx_description
1 polymer ?
#
loop_
_entity_poly.entity_id
_entity_poly.type
_entity_poly.pdbx_seq_one_letter_code
_entity_poly.pdbx_strand_id
1 'polypeptide(L)'
;MKLVELLAQKEDVLVQKWLGLVLGEYPADAVRFLGKKADQFANPLGHNYSTGVSGMFRSLRVGEEFELGPVLEQLMKVRAVQEQIPSKSLAFLFGIKRIVRHECRKEWTAEIEQEWPEFEARVDGLALQAFDLFMASRERLFQVRLRELQSGSYLITDHMKCPSAMVREEKKRQKTES
;
A
#
# COMPACT_ATOMS: atom_id res chain seq x y z
N MET A 1 0.10 -20.52 24.91
CA MET A 1 -0.45 -19.32 24.24
C MET A 1 -0.25 -19.53 22.75
N LYS A 2 -1.31 -19.35 21.95
CA LYS A 2 -1.23 -19.46 20.49
C LYS A 2 -0.76 -18.16 19.87
N LEU A 3 -0.26 -18.19 18.62
CA LEU A 3 0.17 -17.00 17.89
C LEU A 3 -0.99 -16.00 17.76
N VAL A 4 -2.19 -16.49 17.46
CA VAL A 4 -3.41 -15.66 17.33
C VAL A 4 -3.70 -14.85 18.61
N GLU A 5 -3.50 -15.45 19.78
CA GLU A 5 -3.72 -14.80 21.09
C GLU A 5 -2.66 -13.72 21.33
N LEU A 6 -1.39 -14.04 21.04
CA LEU A 6 -0.28 -13.08 21.17
C LEU A 6 -0.45 -11.88 20.23
N LEU A 7 -0.85 -12.13 18.98
CA LEU A 7 -1.12 -11.08 18.01
C LEU A 7 -2.29 -10.19 18.44
N ALA A 8 -3.32 -10.75 19.06
CA ALA A 8 -4.44 -9.98 19.62
C ALA A 8 -4.00 -9.10 20.79
N GLN A 9 -3.20 -9.65 21.72
CA GLN A 9 -2.68 -8.90 22.87
C GLN A 9 -1.78 -7.73 22.46
N LYS A 10 -1.08 -7.84 21.33
CA LYS A 10 -0.16 -6.82 20.82
C LYS A 10 -0.71 -6.02 19.63
N GLU A 11 -1.99 -6.16 19.31
CA GLU A 11 -2.61 -5.56 18.10
C GLU A 11 -2.29 -4.07 17.97
N ASP A 12 -2.51 -3.28 19.02
CA ASP A 12 -2.30 -1.84 18.98
C ASP A 12 -0.86 -1.47 18.60
N VAL A 13 0.13 -2.09 19.25
CA VAL A 13 1.55 -1.80 19.00
C VAL A 13 1.97 -2.26 17.59
N LEU A 14 1.51 -3.44 17.16
CA LEU A 14 1.82 -3.99 15.84
C LEU A 14 1.23 -3.14 14.73
N VAL A 15 -0.05 -2.75 14.86
CA VAL A 15 -0.75 -1.88 13.90
C VAL A 15 -0.10 -0.50 13.85
N GLN A 16 0.24 0.11 14.99
CA GLN A 16 0.91 1.42 15.01
C GLN A 16 2.27 1.38 14.32
N LYS A 17 3.09 0.35 14.58
CA LYS A 17 4.40 0.21 13.91
C LYS A 17 4.26 -0.06 12.42
N TRP A 18 3.27 -0.86 12.03
CA TRP A 18 3.03 -1.15 10.62
C TRP A 18 2.52 0.07 9.87
N LEU A 19 1.60 0.83 10.47
CA LEU A 19 1.16 2.13 9.95
C LEU A 19 2.35 3.09 9.80
N GLY A 20 3.25 3.14 10.78
CA GLY A 20 4.49 3.91 10.68
C GLY A 20 5.35 3.54 9.48
N LEU A 21 5.43 2.24 9.14
CA LEU A 21 6.14 1.76 7.95
C LEU A 21 5.42 2.19 6.66
N VAL A 22 4.09 2.07 6.61
CA VAL A 22 3.27 2.51 5.47
C VAL A 22 3.42 4.00 5.21
N LEU A 23 3.46 4.81 6.27
CA LEU A 23 3.61 6.25 6.19
C LEU A 23 5.06 6.68 5.94
N GLY A 24 6.06 5.97 6.47
CA GLY A 24 7.48 6.31 6.31
C GLY A 24 7.99 6.25 4.86
N GLU A 25 7.22 5.67 3.94
CA GLU A 25 7.51 5.66 2.50
C GLU A 25 7.00 6.92 1.78
N TYR A 26 6.27 7.79 2.48
CA TYR A 26 5.87 9.11 2.00
C TYR A 26 6.96 10.15 2.27
N PRO A 27 7.06 11.21 1.44
CA PRO A 27 7.89 12.37 1.74
C PRO A 27 7.57 12.93 3.14
N ALA A 28 8.58 13.43 3.86
CA ALA A 28 8.45 13.89 5.25
C ALA A 28 7.29 14.91 5.44
N ASP A 29 7.03 15.73 4.43
CA ASP A 29 5.93 16.71 4.43
C ASP A 29 4.54 16.05 4.41
N ALA A 30 4.39 14.94 3.68
CA ALA A 30 3.18 14.14 3.66
C ALA A 30 3.01 13.34 4.97
N VAL A 31 4.09 12.84 5.55
CA VAL A 31 4.06 12.15 6.87
C VAL A 31 3.58 13.08 7.98
N ARG A 32 3.99 14.36 7.95
CA ARG A 32 3.60 15.37 8.96
C ARG A 32 2.10 15.71 8.93
N PHE A 33 1.48 15.58 7.76
CA PHE A 33 0.03 15.73 7.58
C PHE A 33 -0.73 14.44 7.90
N LEU A 34 -0.22 13.28 7.46
CA LEU A 34 -0.87 11.98 7.61
C LEU A 34 -0.79 11.40 9.03
N GLY A 35 0.28 11.70 9.77
CA GLY A 35 0.53 11.16 11.12
C GLY A 35 -0.21 11.88 12.26
N LYS A 36 -0.87 13.03 11.99
CA LYS A 36 -1.65 13.73 13.02
C LYS A 36 -3.00 13.04 13.20
N LYS A 37 -3.23 12.45 14.38
CA LYS A 37 -4.55 12.04 14.86
C LYS A 37 -5.37 13.29 15.17
N ALA A 38 -6.20 13.72 14.22
CA ALA A 38 -7.37 14.56 14.49
C ALA A 38 -8.22 14.64 13.22
N ASP A 39 -9.43 14.09 13.32
CA ASP A 39 -10.57 14.32 12.42
C ASP A 39 -10.50 13.68 11.01
N GLN A 40 -11.50 12.85 10.70
CA GLN A 40 -11.70 12.23 9.38
C GLN A 40 -11.89 13.28 8.27
N PHE A 41 -12.34 14.49 8.64
CA PHE A 41 -12.50 15.61 7.72
C PHE A 41 -11.21 16.43 7.55
N ALA A 42 -10.32 16.44 8.53
CA ALA A 42 -9.04 17.16 8.46
C ALA A 42 -7.89 16.28 7.91
N ASN A 43 -7.98 14.95 8.07
CA ASN A 43 -6.99 13.99 7.60
C ASN A 43 -7.66 12.69 7.09
N PRO A 44 -8.44 12.76 5.99
CA PRO A 44 -9.17 11.60 5.45
C PRO A 44 -8.23 10.47 5.03
N LEU A 45 -7.04 10.82 4.52
CA LEU A 45 -6.03 9.82 4.15
C LEU A 45 -5.52 9.09 5.39
N GLY A 46 -5.04 9.79 6.42
CA GLY A 46 -4.53 9.16 7.64
C GLY A 46 -5.56 8.27 8.35
N HIS A 47 -6.84 8.67 8.35
CA HIS A 47 -7.92 7.82 8.86
C HIS A 47 -8.09 6.55 8.02
N ASN A 48 -8.15 6.66 6.69
CA ASN A 48 -8.27 5.51 5.79
C ASN A 48 -7.07 4.56 5.89
N TYR A 49 -5.85 5.08 6.01
CA TYR A 49 -4.64 4.28 6.25
C TYR A 49 -4.72 3.54 7.59
N SER A 50 -5.10 4.23 8.68
CA SER A 50 -5.20 3.60 10.00
C SER A 50 -6.27 2.51 10.04
N THR A 51 -7.47 2.80 9.52
CA THR A 51 -8.57 1.84 9.45
C THR A 51 -8.19 0.65 8.57
N GLY A 52 -7.51 0.91 7.45
CA GLY A 52 -7.11 -0.15 6.53
C GLY A 52 -6.01 -1.05 7.03
N VAL A 53 -4.97 -0.49 7.65
CA VAL A 53 -3.89 -1.27 8.27
C VAL A 53 -4.44 -2.11 9.43
N SER A 54 -5.35 -1.56 10.24
CA SER A 54 -6.01 -2.32 11.31
C SER A 54 -6.86 -3.46 10.75
N GLY A 55 -7.66 -3.22 9.70
CA GLY A 55 -8.46 -4.25 9.04
C GLY A 55 -7.60 -5.37 8.45
N MET A 56 -6.54 -5.02 7.72
CA MET A 56 -5.58 -6.01 7.18
C MET A 56 -4.96 -6.85 8.29
N PHE A 57 -4.53 -6.23 9.39
CA PHE A 57 -3.92 -6.97 10.50
C PHE A 57 -4.90 -7.97 11.14
N ARG A 58 -6.17 -7.59 11.31
CA ARG A 58 -7.21 -8.49 11.85
C ARG A 58 -7.45 -9.69 10.95
N SER A 59 -7.50 -9.49 9.64
CA SER A 59 -7.63 -10.60 8.67
C SER A 59 -6.44 -11.54 8.73
N LEU A 60 -5.21 -11.01 8.78
CA LEU A 60 -3.99 -11.80 8.91
C LEU A 60 -3.95 -12.61 10.22
N ARG A 61 -4.57 -12.10 11.29
CA ARG A 61 -4.60 -12.74 12.61
C ARG A 61 -5.53 -13.95 12.65
N VAL A 62 -6.74 -13.83 12.10
CA VAL A 62 -7.79 -14.87 12.26
C VAL A 62 -7.80 -15.84 11.08
N GLY A 63 -7.23 -15.46 9.93
CA GLY A 63 -7.29 -16.28 8.70
C GLY A 63 -8.68 -16.32 8.08
N GLU A 64 -9.59 -15.47 8.54
CA GLU A 64 -10.90 -15.27 7.93
C GLU A 64 -10.78 -14.26 6.78
N GLU A 65 -11.55 -14.52 5.72
CA GLU A 65 -11.85 -13.55 4.67
C GLU A 65 -12.60 -12.37 5.30
N PHE A 66 -11.83 -11.44 5.83
CA PHE A 66 -12.33 -10.10 6.04
C PHE A 66 -12.53 -9.50 4.65
N GLU A 67 -13.62 -8.77 4.41
CA GLU A 67 -13.80 -8.01 3.16
C GLU A 67 -12.78 -6.85 3.11
N LEU A 68 -11.51 -7.21 2.87
CA LEU A 68 -10.40 -6.28 2.69
C LEU A 68 -10.50 -5.59 1.34
N GLY A 69 -11.28 -6.14 0.40
CA GLY A 69 -11.40 -5.67 -0.98
C GLY A 69 -11.51 -4.14 -1.08
N PRO A 70 -12.55 -3.50 -0.52
CA PRO A 70 -12.75 -2.05 -0.68
C PRO A 70 -11.63 -1.20 -0.07
N VAL A 71 -11.16 -1.59 1.10
CA VAL A 71 -10.14 -0.87 1.88
C VAL A 71 -8.76 -1.01 1.21
N LEU A 72 -8.39 -2.22 0.83
CA LEU A 72 -7.16 -2.54 0.13
C LEU A 72 -7.16 -1.92 -1.27
N GLU A 73 -8.29 -1.95 -1.97
CA GLU A 73 -8.44 -1.31 -3.28
C GLU A 73 -8.22 0.20 -3.17
N GLN A 74 -8.80 0.87 -2.17
CA GLN A 74 -8.58 2.29 -1.95
C GLN A 74 -7.11 2.60 -1.67
N LEU A 75 -6.46 1.79 -0.82
CA LEU A 75 -5.03 1.91 -0.51
C LEU A 75 -4.17 1.79 -1.77
N MET A 76 -4.47 0.79 -2.61
CA MET A 76 -3.75 0.52 -3.85
C MET A 76 -4.01 1.58 -4.92
N LYS A 77 -5.22 2.14 -5.01
CA LYS A 77 -5.54 3.28 -5.89
C LYS A 77 -4.67 4.49 -5.58
N VAL A 78 -4.57 4.88 -4.30
CA VAL A 78 -3.74 6.02 -3.89
C VAL A 78 -2.27 5.79 -4.23
N ARG A 79 -1.75 4.57 -3.99
CA ARG A 79 -0.36 4.22 -4.32
C ARG A 79 -0.09 4.11 -5.82
N ALA A 80 -1.06 3.65 -6.62
CA ALA A 80 -0.92 3.53 -8.08
C ALA A 80 -0.68 4.89 -8.76
N VAL A 81 -1.18 5.99 -8.18
CA VAL A 81 -0.98 7.36 -8.68
C VAL A 81 0.44 7.87 -8.41
N GLN A 82 1.19 7.30 -7.47
CA GLN A 82 2.50 7.82 -7.05
C GLN A 82 3.67 7.44 -7.97
N GLU A 83 3.39 6.78 -9.10
CA GLU A 83 4.36 6.40 -10.16
C GLU A 83 5.64 5.66 -9.68
N GLN A 84 5.61 5.06 -8.48
CA GLN A 84 6.69 4.22 -7.97
C GLN A 84 6.64 2.81 -8.59
N ILE A 85 7.81 2.15 -8.62
CA ILE A 85 7.90 0.75 -9.07
C ILE A 85 7.07 -0.16 -8.14
N PRO A 86 6.38 -1.19 -8.70
CA PRO A 86 5.46 -2.02 -7.92
C PRO A 86 6.09 -2.66 -6.67
N SER A 87 7.33 -3.15 -6.80
CA SER A 87 8.06 -3.80 -5.71
C SER A 87 8.25 -2.87 -4.51
N LYS A 88 8.53 -1.60 -4.75
CA LYS A 88 8.65 -0.59 -3.69
C LYS A 88 7.28 -0.23 -3.10
N SER A 89 6.27 -0.07 -3.95
CA SER A 89 4.90 0.29 -3.52
C SER A 89 4.24 -0.76 -2.64
N LEU A 90 4.64 -2.04 -2.75
CA LEU A 90 4.03 -3.18 -2.04
C LEU A 90 4.93 -3.75 -0.93
N ALA A 91 6.20 -3.33 -0.84
CA ALA A 91 7.17 -3.85 0.13
C ALA A 91 6.67 -3.77 1.58
N PHE A 92 5.89 -2.74 1.90
CA PHE A 92 5.35 -2.54 3.25
C PHE A 92 4.49 -3.71 3.75
N LEU A 93 3.85 -4.46 2.85
CA LEU A 93 2.99 -5.59 3.21
C LEU A 93 3.78 -6.68 3.92
N PHE A 94 5.00 -6.95 3.44
CA PHE A 94 5.91 -7.91 4.05
C PHE A 94 6.55 -7.40 5.35
N GLY A 95 6.57 -6.07 5.55
CA GLY A 95 7.15 -5.44 6.74
C GLY A 95 6.55 -5.92 8.06
N ILE A 96 5.28 -6.35 8.05
CA ILE A 96 4.58 -6.88 9.23
C ILE A 96 5.27 -8.13 9.79
N LYS A 97 5.85 -8.99 8.94
CA LYS A 97 6.54 -10.21 9.37
C LYS A 97 7.68 -9.88 10.34
N ARG A 98 8.50 -8.88 9.97
CA ARG A 98 9.60 -8.39 10.81
C ARG A 98 9.11 -7.72 12.08
N ILE A 99 8.06 -6.92 12.00
CA ILE A 99 7.47 -6.22 13.16
C ILE A 99 7.00 -7.24 14.19
N VAL A 100 6.25 -8.27 13.78
CA VAL A 100 5.76 -9.31 14.68
C VAL A 100 6.93 -10.06 15.33
N ARG A 101 7.91 -10.52 14.55
CA ARG A 101 9.09 -11.22 15.09
C ARG A 101 9.84 -10.38 16.13
N HIS A 102 9.95 -9.07 15.92
CA HIS A 102 10.63 -8.19 16.85
C HIS A 102 9.81 -7.94 18.12
N GLU A 103 8.55 -7.53 17.98
CA GLU A 103 7.71 -7.15 19.13
C GLU A 103 7.31 -8.34 19.98
N CYS A 104 7.13 -9.52 19.39
CA CYS A 104 6.71 -10.75 20.07
C CYS A 104 7.88 -11.60 20.56
N ARG A 105 9.13 -11.13 20.43
CA ARG A 105 10.34 -11.93 20.70
C ARG A 105 10.40 -12.51 22.10
N LYS A 106 9.93 -11.77 23.11
CA LYS A 106 10.02 -12.19 24.53
C LYS A 106 9.05 -13.31 24.87
N GLU A 107 7.90 -13.32 24.22
CA GLU A 107 6.82 -14.28 24.43
C GLU A 107 6.82 -15.38 23.37
N TRP A 108 7.87 -15.44 22.54
CA TRP A 108 8.00 -16.37 21.44
C TRP A 108 8.32 -17.78 21.94
N THR A 109 7.42 -18.73 21.70
CA THR A 109 7.56 -20.13 22.13
C THR A 109 7.68 -21.08 20.94
N ALA A 110 7.99 -22.35 21.20
CA ALA A 110 8.07 -23.37 20.16
C ALA A 110 6.72 -23.63 19.47
N GLU A 111 5.61 -23.53 20.21
CA GLU A 111 4.26 -23.64 19.65
C GLU A 111 3.96 -22.48 18.70
N ILE A 112 4.37 -21.25 19.05
CA ILE A 112 4.23 -20.08 18.18
C ILE A 112 5.09 -20.22 16.92
N GLU A 113 6.30 -20.79 17.05
CA GLU A 113 7.17 -21.07 15.90
C GLU A 113 6.50 -22.03 14.89
N GLN A 114 5.73 -23.01 15.37
CA GLN A 114 5.00 -23.95 14.50
C GLN A 114 3.83 -23.28 13.74
N GLU A 115 3.17 -22.29 14.35
CA GLU A 115 2.06 -21.52 13.73
C GLU A 115 2.57 -20.39 12.80
N TRP A 116 3.85 -20.03 12.88
CA TRP A 116 4.44 -18.91 12.14
C TRP A 116 4.36 -19.05 10.61
N PRO A 117 4.67 -20.20 9.99
CA PRO A 117 4.60 -20.34 8.54
C PRO A 117 3.20 -20.07 7.97
N GLU A 118 2.14 -20.41 8.71
CA GLU A 118 0.76 -20.13 8.31
C GLU A 118 0.46 -18.63 8.31
N PHE A 119 0.95 -17.90 9.32
CA PHE A 119 0.89 -16.44 9.32
C PHE A 119 1.67 -15.83 8.15
N GLU A 120 2.87 -16.33 7.84
CA GLU A 120 3.64 -15.86 6.69
C GLU A 120 2.93 -16.08 5.36
N ALA A 121 2.32 -17.26 5.18
CA ALA A 121 1.53 -17.59 4.00
C ALA A 121 0.32 -16.65 3.83
N ARG A 122 -0.35 -16.27 4.93
CA ARG A 122 -1.45 -15.28 4.90
C ARG A 122 -0.96 -13.90 4.45
N VAL A 123 0.22 -13.47 4.92
CA VAL A 123 0.82 -12.21 4.45
C VAL A 123 1.16 -12.27 2.96
N ASP A 124 1.67 -13.41 2.48
CA ASP A 124 2.00 -13.59 1.06
C ASP A 124 0.72 -13.58 0.20
N GLY A 125 -0.35 -14.24 0.65
CA GLY A 125 -1.66 -14.17 0.01
C GLY A 125 -2.22 -12.75 -0.08
N LEU A 126 -2.14 -11.99 1.02
CA LEU A 126 -2.51 -10.57 1.04
C LEU A 126 -1.68 -9.74 0.03
N ALA A 127 -0.38 -10.02 -0.07
CA ALA A 127 0.50 -9.33 -1.01
C ALA A 127 0.12 -9.60 -2.47
N LEU A 128 -0.27 -10.83 -2.81
CA LEU A 128 -0.75 -11.17 -4.14
C LEU A 128 -2.07 -10.46 -4.47
N GLN A 129 -3.04 -10.46 -3.54
CA GLN A 129 -4.29 -9.73 -3.72
C GLN A 129 -4.06 -8.21 -3.90
N ALA A 130 -3.16 -7.63 -3.09
CA ALA A 130 -2.79 -6.24 -3.21
C ALA A 130 -2.11 -5.92 -4.55
N PHE A 131 -1.29 -6.84 -5.05
CA PHE A 131 -0.65 -6.70 -6.36
C PHE A 131 -1.69 -6.63 -7.49
N ASP A 132 -2.68 -7.51 -7.49
CA ASP A 132 -3.75 -7.50 -8.50
C ASP A 132 -4.53 -6.18 -8.50
N LEU A 133 -4.91 -5.70 -7.30
CA LEU A 133 -5.62 -4.43 -7.14
C LEU A 133 -4.77 -3.22 -7.56
N PHE A 134 -3.47 -3.25 -7.24
CA PHE A 134 -2.51 -2.22 -7.65
C PHE A 134 -2.35 -2.18 -9.18
N MET A 135 -2.17 -3.36 -9.81
CA MET A 135 -2.03 -3.46 -11.26
C MET A 135 -3.31 -3.06 -11.99
N ALA A 136 -4.49 -3.46 -11.50
CA ALA A 136 -5.77 -3.03 -12.04
C ALA A 136 -5.95 -1.50 -11.94
N SER A 137 -5.48 -0.89 -10.85
CA SER A 137 -5.52 0.56 -10.66
C SER A 137 -4.59 1.29 -11.65
N ARG A 138 -3.37 0.77 -11.87
CA ARG A 138 -2.43 1.33 -12.85
C ARG A 138 -2.95 1.20 -14.28
N GLU A 139 -3.47 0.03 -14.64
CA GLU A 139 -4.07 -0.21 -15.95
C GLU A 139 -5.21 0.78 -16.22
N ARG A 140 -6.11 0.97 -15.24
CA ARG A 140 -7.20 1.95 -15.36
C ARG A 140 -6.66 3.38 -15.55
N LEU A 141 -5.60 3.78 -14.84
CA LEU A 141 -4.95 5.09 -15.02
C LEU A 141 -4.38 5.25 -16.44
N PHE A 142 -3.73 4.21 -16.97
CA PHE A 142 -3.21 4.23 -18.34
C PHE A 142 -4.34 4.31 -19.38
N GLN A 143 -5.44 3.57 -19.19
CA GLN A 143 -6.61 3.63 -20.08
C GLN A 143 -7.30 5.00 -20.07
N VAL A 144 -7.30 5.71 -18.94
CA VAL A 144 -7.79 7.10 -18.86
C VAL A 144 -6.88 8.00 -19.68
N ARG A 145 -5.56 7.95 -19.45
CA ARG A 145 -4.58 8.74 -20.22
C ARG A 145 -4.68 8.50 -21.73
N LEU A 146 -4.84 7.24 -22.15
CA LEU A 146 -5.00 6.89 -23.56
C LEU A 146 -6.28 7.48 -24.16
N ARG A 147 -7.40 7.43 -23.43
CA ARG A 147 -8.67 8.01 -23.88
C ARG A 147 -8.61 9.54 -23.97
N GLU A 148 -7.92 10.20 -23.03
CA GLU A 148 -7.68 11.65 -23.08
C GLU A 148 -6.88 12.05 -24.32
N LEU A 149 -5.84 11.27 -24.66
CA LEU A 149 -5.05 11.47 -25.87
C LEU A 149 -5.87 11.25 -27.16
N GLN A 150 -6.69 10.19 -27.20
CA GLN A 150 -7.52 9.86 -28.36
C GLN A 150 -8.66 10.86 -28.59
N SER A 151 -9.30 11.34 -27.51
CA SER A 151 -10.43 12.27 -27.58
C SER A 151 -10.02 13.71 -27.93
N GLY A 152 -8.72 14.03 -27.87
CA GLY A 152 -8.23 15.39 -28.07
C GLY A 152 -8.52 16.33 -26.88
N SER A 153 -9.13 15.85 -25.79
CA SER A 153 -9.39 16.67 -24.59
C SER A 153 -8.10 17.19 -23.94
N TYR A 154 -6.97 16.50 -24.14
CA TYR A 154 -5.66 16.97 -23.70
C TYR A 154 -5.29 18.35 -24.27
N LEU A 155 -5.83 18.74 -25.43
CA LEU A 155 -5.61 20.06 -26.04
C LEU A 155 -6.25 21.21 -25.24
N ILE A 156 -7.22 20.89 -24.38
CA ILE A 156 -7.99 21.87 -23.60
C ILE A 156 -7.35 22.06 -22.21
N THR A 157 -6.80 21.00 -21.62
CA THR A 157 -6.33 21.00 -20.23
C THR A 157 -4.84 21.27 -20.06
N ASP A 158 -4.00 20.90 -21.04
CA ASP A 158 -2.54 21.05 -20.96
C ASP A 158 -2.08 21.94 -22.12
N HIS A 159 -1.81 23.22 -21.82
CA HIS A 159 -1.48 24.26 -22.79
C HIS A 159 -0.54 23.78 -23.93
N MET A 160 -1.13 23.55 -25.10
CA MET A 160 -0.50 23.50 -26.43
C MET A 160 0.83 22.73 -26.57
N LYS A 161 0.86 21.43 -26.28
CA LYS A 161 1.89 20.55 -26.88
C LYS A 161 1.30 19.33 -27.56
N CYS A 162 1.59 19.19 -28.85
CA CYS A 162 1.19 18.04 -29.65
C CYS A 162 1.77 16.73 -29.05
N PRO A 163 1.01 15.64 -28.94
CA PRO A 163 1.43 14.36 -28.36
C PRO A 163 2.63 13.76 -29.10
N SER A 164 2.67 13.95 -30.42
CA SER A 164 3.80 13.53 -31.26
C SER A 164 5.11 14.25 -30.92
N ALA A 165 5.04 15.48 -30.39
CA ALA A 165 6.20 16.21 -29.88
C ALA A 165 6.63 15.69 -28.49
N MET A 166 5.68 15.40 -27.59
CA MET A 166 5.97 14.88 -26.26
C MET A 166 6.62 13.48 -26.29
N VAL A 167 6.08 12.57 -27.11
CA VAL A 167 6.66 11.21 -27.30
C VAL A 167 8.08 11.29 -27.88
N ARG A 168 8.37 12.29 -28.73
CA ARG A 168 9.72 12.54 -29.25
C ARG A 168 10.66 13.10 -28.19
N GLU A 169 10.16 13.95 -27.29
CA GLU A 169 10.95 14.50 -26.17
C GLU A 169 11.30 13.41 -25.14
N GLU A 170 10.35 12.53 -24.78
CA GLU A 170 10.60 11.40 -23.87
C GLU A 170 11.63 10.42 -24.44
N LYS A 171 11.50 10.05 -25.72
CA LYS A 171 12.49 9.19 -26.40
C LYS A 171 13.87 9.82 -26.50
N LYS A 172 13.96 11.16 -26.55
CA LYS A 172 15.24 11.87 -26.51
C LYS A 172 15.84 11.85 -25.10
N ARG A 173 15.04 12.07 -24.05
CA ARG A 173 15.51 12.00 -22.65
C ARG A 173 16.07 10.61 -22.32
N GLN A 174 15.35 9.54 -22.67
CA GLN A 174 15.80 8.16 -22.45
C GLN A 174 17.11 7.81 -23.18
N LYS A 175 17.43 8.47 -24.31
CA LYS A 175 18.70 8.28 -25.04
C LYS A 175 19.87 9.10 -24.49
N THR A 176 19.60 10.10 -23.65
CA THR A 176 20.63 10.97 -23.09
C THR A 176 21.09 10.47 -21.71
N GLU A 177 20.30 9.58 -21.10
CA GLU A 177 20.54 8.96 -19.78
C GLU A 177 21.11 7.52 -19.89
N SER A 178 21.42 7.04 -21.10
CA SER A 178 22.17 5.79 -21.37
C SER A 178 23.50 6.10 -22.04
#